data_AF-A0A2M7TKU6-F1
#
_entry.id   AF-A0A2M7TKU6-F1
#
_cell.length_a   1.000
_cell.length_b   1.000
_cell.length_c   1.000
_cell.angle_alpha   90.00
_cell.angle_beta   90.00
_cell.angle_gamma   90.00
#
_symmetry.space_group_name_H-M   'P 1'
#
loop_
_entity.id
_entity.type
_entity.pdbx_description
1 polymer ?
#
loop_
_entity_poly.entity_id
_entity_poly.type
_entity_poly.pdbx_seq_one_letter_code
_entity_poly.pdbx_strand_id
1 'polypeptide(L)'
;MIDQLEKIDRNNSYTIYLKDKPLSDLPKERSGWKYLVFGPSKLWTQLALPFKLFTQKEKIDIFYSPSHYAPRFSPVPTIISIMDLWHHRHPEQFNKKDLYQLTKWESYSVKQASHIITISEFTKREIIKFYGLSE
;
A
#
# COMPACT_ATOMS: atom_id res chain seq x y z
N MET A 1 3.06 12.72 -5.81
CA MET A 1 3.61 12.23 -4.52
C MET A 1 4.98 11.58 -4.68
N ILE A 2 5.11 10.50 -5.46
CA ILE A 2 6.37 9.76 -5.61
C ILE A 2 7.52 10.62 -6.15
N ASP A 3 7.26 11.47 -7.15
CA ASP A 3 8.25 12.44 -7.68
C ASP A 3 8.74 13.46 -6.63
N GLN A 4 7.84 13.93 -5.76
CA GLN A 4 8.22 14.87 -4.70
C GLN A 4 9.02 14.17 -3.61
N LEU A 5 8.65 12.94 -3.25
CA LEU A 5 9.40 12.13 -2.30
C LEU A 5 10.82 11.85 -2.82
N GLU A 6 10.95 11.48 -4.09
CA GLU A 6 12.25 11.26 -4.72
C GLU A 6 13.14 12.50 -4.64
N LYS A 7 12.56 13.70 -4.86
CA LYS A 7 13.28 14.97 -4.84
C LYS A 7 13.76 15.37 -3.44
N ILE A 8 12.91 15.16 -2.44
CA ILE A 8 13.11 15.65 -1.07
C ILE A 8 13.97 14.68 -0.26
N ASP A 9 13.76 13.37 -0.38
CA ASP A 9 14.47 12.39 0.46
C ASP A 9 15.72 11.82 -0.23
N ARG A 10 16.88 12.11 0.37
CA ARG A 10 18.19 11.58 -0.03
C ARG A 10 18.85 10.68 1.01
N ASN A 11 18.22 10.52 2.18
CA ASN A 11 18.77 9.76 3.30
C ASN A 11 18.33 8.30 3.26
N ASN A 12 17.13 8.03 2.74
CA ASN A 12 16.56 6.70 2.63
C ASN A 12 16.78 6.07 1.25
N SER A 13 16.77 4.73 1.23
CA SER A 13 16.80 3.94 0.00
C SER A 13 15.44 3.33 -0.30
N TYR A 14 14.98 3.50 -1.53
CA TYR A 14 13.65 3.09 -1.99
C TYR A 14 13.73 2.01 -3.06
N THR A 15 12.96 0.95 -2.86
CA THR A 15 12.66 -0.06 -3.87
C THR A 15 11.20 0.02 -4.22
N ILE A 16 10.89 0.42 -5.45
CA ILE A 16 9.52 0.60 -5.93
C ILE A 16 9.11 -0.67 -6.67
N TYR A 17 8.25 -1.45 -6.04
CA TYR A 17 7.72 -2.68 -6.61
C TYR A 17 6.60 -2.35 -7.60
N LEU A 18 6.75 -2.82 -8.85
CA LEU A 18 5.77 -2.62 -9.89
C LEU A 18 5.39 -3.94 -10.55
N LYS A 19 4.11 -4.04 -10.92
CA LYS A 19 3.59 -5.11 -11.78
C LYS A 19 4.04 -4.92 -13.24
N ASP A 20 3.92 -3.69 -13.72
CA ASP A 20 4.18 -3.29 -15.10
C ASP A 20 5.40 -2.36 -15.16
N LYS A 21 5.91 -2.10 -16.36
CA LYS A 21 7.05 -1.18 -16.53
C LYS A 21 6.69 0.22 -15.98
N PRO A 22 7.64 0.93 -15.37
CA PRO A 22 7.40 2.30 -14.89
C PRO A 22 6.94 3.19 -16.03
N LEU A 23 5.94 4.03 -15.75
CA LEU A 23 5.46 5.05 -16.67
C LEU A 23 6.53 6.14 -16.84
N SER A 24 6.47 6.90 -17.94
CA SER A 24 7.48 7.90 -18.28
C SER A 24 7.48 9.13 -17.37
N ASP A 25 6.42 9.33 -16.59
CA ASP A 25 6.28 10.39 -15.59
C ASP A 25 6.85 10.01 -14.22
N LEU A 26 7.28 8.75 -14.03
CA LEU A 26 7.96 8.35 -12.81
C LEU A 26 9.43 8.80 -12.80
N PRO A 27 9.99 9.13 -11.62
CA PRO A 27 11.39 9.53 -11.50
C PRO A 27 12.36 8.52 -12.09
N LYS A 28 13.48 8.99 -12.62
CA LYS A 28 14.55 8.10 -13.09
C LYS A 28 15.20 7.38 -11.90
N GLU A 29 15.72 6.19 -12.16
CA GLU A 29 16.52 5.47 -11.18
C GLU A 29 17.79 6.26 -10.82
N ARG A 30 18.19 6.16 -9.57
CA ARG A 30 19.42 6.73 -9.02
C ARG A 30 19.91 5.90 -7.83
N SER A 31 21.05 6.27 -7.28
CA SER A 31 21.47 5.71 -5.99
C SER A 31 20.39 5.94 -4.92
N GLY A 32 19.97 4.87 -4.26
CA GLY A 32 18.87 4.88 -3.28
C GLY A 32 17.46 4.95 -3.89
N TRP A 33 17.29 4.81 -5.21
CA TRP A 33 15.96 4.78 -5.85
C TRP A 33 15.94 3.82 -7.04
N LYS A 34 15.31 2.66 -6.88
CA LYS A 34 15.26 1.62 -7.92
C LYS A 34 13.86 1.08 -8.13
N TYR A 35 13.56 0.67 -9.35
CA TYR A 35 12.32 -0.03 -9.69
C TYR A 35 12.56 -1.53 -9.78
N LEU A 36 11.63 -2.30 -9.25
CA LEU A 36 11.64 -3.75 -9.37
C LEU A 36 10.32 -4.19 -10.01
N VAL A 37 10.40 -4.53 -11.30
CA VAL A 37 9.26 -4.95 -12.12
C VAL A 37 9.24 -6.47 -12.21
N PHE A 38 8.13 -7.11 -11.83
CA PHE A 38 8.02 -8.57 -11.84
C PHE A 38 6.57 -9.05 -11.84
N GLY A 39 6.38 -10.27 -12.35
CA GLY A 39 5.09 -10.95 -12.38
C GLY A 39 4.96 -12.08 -11.36
N PRO A 40 3.83 -12.80 -11.37
CA PRO A 40 2.72 -12.66 -12.31
C PRO A 40 1.85 -11.42 -12.05
N SER A 41 1.30 -10.86 -13.14
CA SER A 41 0.47 -9.66 -13.14
C SER A 41 -0.93 -9.83 -12.50
N LYS A 42 -1.48 -11.04 -12.56
CA LYS A 42 -2.79 -11.35 -12.00
C LYS A 42 -2.65 -11.61 -10.51
N LEU A 43 -3.52 -10.98 -9.69
CA LEU A 43 -3.46 -11.07 -8.23
C LEU A 43 -2.08 -10.68 -7.67
N TRP A 44 -1.40 -9.73 -8.32
CA TRP A 44 -0.02 -9.37 -8.00
C TRP A 44 0.17 -8.96 -6.53
N THR A 45 -0.73 -8.13 -5.98
CA THR A 45 -0.69 -7.71 -4.57
C THR A 45 -0.99 -8.84 -3.58
N GLN A 46 -1.67 -9.91 -4.05
CA GLN A 46 -2.06 -11.05 -3.21
C GLN A 46 -1.06 -12.20 -3.26
N LEU A 47 -0.33 -12.37 -4.37
CA LEU A 47 0.53 -13.53 -4.60
C LEU A 47 1.98 -13.12 -4.90
N ALA A 48 2.19 -12.41 -6.01
CA ALA A 48 3.53 -12.09 -6.50
C ALA A 48 4.30 -11.24 -5.47
N LEU A 49 3.69 -10.15 -5.00
CA LEU A 49 4.31 -9.22 -4.08
C LEU A 49 4.65 -9.85 -2.73
N PRO A 50 3.73 -10.53 -2.01
CA PRO A 50 4.08 -11.29 -0.82
C PRO A 50 5.23 -12.26 -1.06
N PHE A 51 5.15 -13.10 -2.10
CA PHE A 51 6.20 -14.07 -2.41
C PHE A 51 7.56 -13.38 -2.61
N LYS A 52 7.60 -12.27 -3.33
CA LYS A 52 8.83 -11.50 -3.54
C LYS A 52 9.38 -10.93 -2.23
N LEU A 53 8.51 -10.37 -1.37
CA LEU A 53 8.92 -9.83 -0.07
C LEU A 53 9.55 -10.91 0.82
N PHE A 54 9.06 -12.16 0.77
CA PHE A 54 9.60 -13.28 1.54
C PHE A 54 10.89 -13.88 0.94
N THR A 55 11.07 -13.84 -0.38
CA THR A 55 12.14 -14.59 -1.06
C THR A 55 13.30 -13.72 -1.53
N GLN A 56 13.13 -12.40 -1.56
CA GLN A 56 14.19 -11.50 -1.98
C GLN A 56 15.36 -11.52 -0.98
N LYS A 57 16.58 -11.40 -1.52
CA LYS A 57 17.81 -11.35 -0.72
C LYS A 57 18.01 -9.99 -0.04
N GLU A 58 17.50 -8.93 -0.66
CA GLU A 58 17.61 -7.57 -0.17
C GLU A 58 16.64 -7.40 1.00
N LYS A 59 17.18 -7.10 2.18
CA LYS A 59 16.36 -6.84 3.36
C LYS A 59 15.69 -5.48 3.22
N ILE A 60 14.39 -5.47 3.45
CA ILE A 60 13.58 -4.25 3.50
C ILE A 60 13.23 -4.02 4.96
N ASP A 61 13.43 -2.81 5.46
CA ASP A 61 13.12 -2.47 6.85
C ASP A 61 11.62 -2.22 7.04
N ILE A 62 10.99 -1.55 6.07
CA ILE A 62 9.58 -1.15 6.10
C ILE A 62 8.99 -1.25 4.69
N PHE A 63 7.77 -1.81 4.59
CA PHE A 63 6.98 -1.76 3.37
C PHE A 63 5.91 -0.66 3.47
N TYR A 64 5.85 0.24 2.48
CA TYR A 64 4.83 1.28 2.41
C TYR A 64 3.95 1.11 1.19
N SER A 65 2.64 1.03 1.41
CA SER A 65 1.61 1.06 0.36
C SER A 65 0.93 2.43 0.36
N PRO A 66 1.04 3.23 -0.71
CA PRO A 66 0.31 4.48 -0.86
C PRO A 66 -1.17 4.25 -1.21
N SER A 67 -1.77 3.20 -0.66
CA SER A 67 -3.15 2.78 -0.92
C SER A 67 -3.73 2.07 0.31
N HIS A 68 -5.02 1.76 0.23
CA HIS A 68 -5.80 1.08 1.28
C HIS A 68 -5.37 -0.38 1.48
N TYR A 69 -4.57 -0.93 0.56
CA TYR A 69 -4.26 -2.35 0.51
C TYR A 69 -2.81 -2.64 0.88
N ALA A 70 -2.66 -3.50 1.88
CA ALA A 70 -1.41 -4.15 2.21
C ALA A 70 -1.26 -5.45 1.39
N PRO A 71 -0.03 -5.95 1.20
CA PRO A 71 0.21 -7.29 0.72
C PRO A 71 -0.49 -8.28 1.65
N ARG A 72 -1.10 -9.34 1.11
CA ARG A 72 -1.89 -10.29 1.93
C ARG A 72 -1.11 -10.85 3.13
N PHE A 73 0.19 -11.04 2.95
CA PHE A 73 1.14 -11.40 3.99
C PHE A 73 2.43 -10.60 3.75
N SER A 74 3.06 -10.13 4.82
CA SER A 74 4.33 -9.40 4.74
C SER A 74 5.28 -9.90 5.84
N PRO A 75 6.55 -10.18 5.52
CA PRO A 75 7.57 -10.46 6.53
C PRO A 75 8.07 -9.20 7.24
N VAL A 76 7.65 -8.01 6.80
CA VAL A 76 8.16 -6.71 7.26
C VAL A 76 7.02 -5.81 7.74
N PRO A 77 7.29 -4.89 8.70
CA PRO A 77 6.35 -3.88 9.12
C PRO A 77 5.74 -3.15 7.92
N THR A 78 4.41 -3.09 7.90
CA THR A 78 3.66 -2.57 6.75
C THR A 78 2.93 -1.30 7.13
N ILE A 79 3.15 -0.24 6.37
CA ILE A 79 2.45 1.03 6.49
C ILE A 79 1.51 1.16 5.30
N ILE A 80 0.26 1.52 5.54
CA ILE A 80 -0.73 1.79 4.49
C ILE A 80 -1.26 3.21 4.59
N SER A 81 -1.90 3.66 3.52
CA SER A 81 -2.46 5.00 3.40
C SER A 81 -3.95 4.92 3.08
N ILE A 82 -4.79 5.39 4.00
CA ILE A 82 -6.26 5.43 3.83
C ILE A 82 -6.69 6.89 3.74
N MET A 83 -7.15 7.28 2.56
CA MET A 83 -7.49 8.68 2.24
C MET A 83 -8.96 8.97 2.55
N ASP A 84 -9.85 8.02 2.26
CA ASP A 84 -11.28 8.11 2.55
C ASP A 84 -11.86 6.73 2.93
N LEU A 85 -13.10 6.71 3.40
CA LEU A 85 -13.85 5.49 3.72
C LEU A 85 -15.24 5.55 3.09
N TRP A 86 -15.33 6.16 1.90
CA TRP A 86 -16.61 6.47 1.25
C TRP A 86 -17.49 5.22 1.07
N HIS A 87 -16.87 4.09 0.76
CA HIS A 87 -17.53 2.80 0.56
C HIS A 87 -18.25 2.24 1.80
N HIS A 88 -17.90 2.66 3.01
CA HIS A 88 -18.65 2.31 4.23
C HIS A 88 -19.94 3.12 4.39
N ARG A 89 -19.96 4.36 3.87
CA ARG A 89 -21.11 5.26 3.97
C ARG A 89 -22.09 5.09 2.81
N HIS A 90 -21.56 4.81 1.61
CA HIS A 90 -22.33 4.72 0.38
C HIS A 90 -22.06 3.41 -0.39
N PRO A 91 -22.27 2.23 0.23
CA PRO A 91 -22.02 0.94 -0.43
C PRO A 91 -22.85 0.73 -1.70
N GLU A 92 -24.02 1.40 -1.82
CA GLU A 92 -24.91 1.36 -2.97
C GLU A 92 -24.28 1.93 -4.25
N GLN A 93 -23.23 2.76 -4.13
CA GLN A 93 -22.53 3.37 -5.26
C GLN A 93 -21.46 2.46 -5.86
N PHE A 94 -21.18 1.31 -5.23
CA PHE A 94 -20.16 0.37 -5.65
C PHE A 94 -20.79 -0.91 -6.20
N ASN A 95 -20.17 -1.48 -7.23
CA ASN A 95 -20.55 -2.83 -7.63
C ASN A 95 -20.12 -3.84 -6.55
N LYS A 96 -20.79 -5.00 -6.51
CA LYS A 96 -20.57 -6.01 -5.46
C LYS A 96 -19.13 -6.51 -5.37
N LYS A 97 -18.40 -6.56 -6.49
CA LYS A 97 -17.01 -7.05 -6.52
C LYS A 97 -16.05 -6.03 -5.91
N ASP A 98 -16.19 -4.77 -6.28
CA ASP A 98 -15.37 -3.68 -5.76
C ASP A 98 -15.69 -3.44 -4.28
N LEU A 99 -16.96 -3.47 -3.90
CA LEU A 99 -17.35 -3.37 -2.50
C LEU A 99 -16.79 -4.52 -1.66
N TYR A 100 -16.80 -5.74 -2.19
CA TYR A 100 -16.17 -6.88 -1.52
C TYR A 100 -14.65 -6.67 -1.38
N GLN A 101 -13.99 -6.19 -2.43
CA GLN A 101 -12.57 -5.91 -2.39
C GLN A 101 -12.25 -4.82 -1.37
N LEU A 102 -12.92 -3.67 -1.45
CA LEU A 102 -12.74 -2.55 -0.52
C LEU A 102 -12.97 -3.02 0.91
N THR A 103 -14.11 -3.61 1.23
CA THR A 103 -14.42 -4.01 2.61
C THR A 103 -13.51 -5.12 3.13
N LYS A 104 -13.32 -6.21 2.37
CA LYS A 104 -12.54 -7.36 2.86
C LYS A 104 -11.05 -7.13 2.78
N TRP A 105 -10.57 -6.50 1.71
CA TRP A 105 -9.13 -6.29 1.54
C TRP A 105 -8.63 -5.18 2.44
N GLU A 106 -9.37 -4.09 2.57
CA GLU A 106 -9.04 -3.04 3.52
C GLU A 106 -9.11 -3.56 4.95
N SER A 107 -10.14 -4.34 5.32
CA SER A 107 -10.25 -4.87 6.69
C SER A 107 -9.05 -5.69 7.13
N TYR A 108 -8.52 -6.58 6.28
CA TYR A 108 -7.30 -7.30 6.65
C TYR A 108 -6.08 -6.37 6.63
N SER A 109 -6.02 -5.44 5.67
CA SER A 109 -4.89 -4.52 5.49
C SER A 109 -4.73 -3.62 6.70
N VAL A 110 -5.83 -3.09 7.20
CA VAL A 110 -5.92 -2.30 8.42
C VAL A 110 -5.46 -3.10 9.64
N LYS A 111 -5.92 -4.34 9.78
CA LYS A 111 -5.57 -5.20 10.92
C LYS A 111 -4.11 -5.63 10.96
N GLN A 112 -3.46 -5.76 9.80
CA GLN A 112 -2.05 -6.16 9.73
C GLN A 112 -1.09 -4.97 9.66
N ALA A 113 -1.59 -3.77 9.39
CA ALA A 113 -0.76 -2.59 9.25
C ALA A 113 -0.14 -2.24 10.60
N SER A 114 1.17 -2.00 10.58
CA SER A 114 1.90 -1.49 11.74
C SER A 114 1.55 -0.03 11.99
N HIS A 115 1.32 0.73 10.92
CA HIS A 115 0.86 2.13 10.98
C HIS A 115 -0.06 2.44 9.79
N ILE A 116 -1.00 3.36 10.00
CA ILE A 116 -1.93 3.85 8.97
C ILE A 116 -1.76 5.36 8.84
N ILE A 117 -1.41 5.82 7.64
CA ILE A 117 -1.35 7.23 7.30
C ILE A 117 -2.72 7.65 6.76
N THR A 118 -3.21 8.81 7.19
CA THR A 118 -4.46 9.37 6.72
C THR A 118 -4.38 10.88 6.57
N ILE A 119 -5.32 11.47 5.84
CA ILE A 119 -5.29 12.89 5.45
C ILE A 119 -5.82 13.83 6.53
N SER A 120 -6.58 13.32 7.50
CA SER A 120 -7.24 14.16 8.48
C SER A 120 -7.62 13.40 9.76
N GLU A 121 -7.79 14.14 10.85
CA GLU A 121 -8.36 13.62 12.10
C GLU A 121 -9.79 13.09 11.93
N PHE A 122 -10.54 13.62 10.96
CA PHE A 122 -11.87 13.08 10.64
C PHE A 122 -11.75 11.66 10.09
N THR A 123 -10.91 11.45 9.07
CA THR A 123 -10.69 10.12 8.48
C THR A 123 -10.10 9.16 9.51
N LYS A 124 -9.18 9.62 10.38
CA LYS A 124 -8.64 8.83 11.51
C LYS A 124 -9.77 8.28 12.40
N ARG A 125 -10.70 9.14 12.84
CA ARG A 125 -11.84 8.73 13.68
C ARG A 125 -12.76 7.74 12.97
N GLU A 126 -12.97 7.93 11.67
CA GLU A 126 -13.77 6.99 10.87
C GLU A 126 -13.08 5.63 10.77
N ILE A 127 -11.75 5.58 10.52
CA ILE A 127 -10.97 4.33 10.50
C ILE A 127 -11.11 3.60 11.83
N ILE A 128 -10.90 4.29 12.94
CA ILE A 128 -11.05 3.73 14.30
C ILE A 128 -12.45 3.18 14.51
N LYS A 129 -13.49 3.95 14.12
CA LYS A 129 -14.89 3.56 14.29
C LYS A 129 -15.27 2.34 13.46
N PHE A 130 -14.91 2.29 12.18
CA PHE A 130 -15.31 1.20 11.28
C PHE A 130 -14.50 -0.09 11.51
N TYR A 131 -13.25 0.03 11.96
CA TYR A 131 -12.37 -1.12 12.14
C TYR A 131 -12.12 -1.53 13.59
N GLY A 132 -12.63 -0.78 14.56
CA GLY A 132 -12.53 -1.12 15.99
C GLY A 132 -11.09 -1.09 16.51
N LEU A 133 -10.29 -0.13 16.05
CA LEU A 133 -8.89 0.03 16.47
C LEU A 133 -8.80 0.88 17.75
N SER A 134 -7.71 0.73 18.50
CA SER A 134 -7.31 1.69 19.53
C SER A 134 -6.40 2.77 18.94
N GLU A 135 -6.31 3.92 19.61
CA GLU A 135 -5.30 4.94 19.29
C GLU A 135 -3.87 4.48 19.58
#